data_AF-J7S3N2-F1
#
_entry.id   AF-J7S3N2-F1
#
_cell.length_a   1.000
_cell.length_b   1.000
_cell.length_c   1.000
_cell.angle_alpha   90.00
_cell.angle_beta   90.00
_cell.angle_gamma   90.00
#
_symmetry.space_group_name_H-M   'P 1'
#
loop_
_entity.id
_entity.type
_entity.pdbx_description
1 polymer ?
#
loop_
_entity_poly.entity_id
_entity_poly.type
_entity_poly.pdbx_seq_one_letter_code
_entity_poly.pdbx_strand_id
1 'polypeptide(L)'
;MSYNGIGLKSAKGSSTSGHVQKSLAGRAEGRSNAKNYTARRAALKSASKSDPGKLAAVKHESMAKHLNKRKVELQVSELRDKLEDQQETDASLTDEVIDERCNALREELSQERETEEQVAKVYKARHKRLDEDGSHPHTEPKADL
;
A
#
# COMPACT_ATOMS: atom_id res chain seq x y z
N MET A 1 53.80 -28.30 21.81
CA MET A 1 52.37 -28.41 22.13
C MET A 1 51.71 -27.10 21.72
N SER A 2 50.56 -27.16 21.05
CA SER A 2 49.73 -25.98 20.74
C SER A 2 48.98 -25.52 22.00
N TYR A 3 48.68 -24.23 22.10
CA TYR A 3 47.99 -23.63 23.25
C TYR A 3 46.50 -23.47 22.93
N ASN A 4 45.59 -23.93 23.79
CA ASN A 4 44.13 -23.87 23.57
C ASN A 4 43.66 -24.39 22.19
N GLY A 5 44.34 -25.43 21.68
CA GLY A 5 44.04 -26.00 20.34
C GLY A 5 44.38 -25.08 19.16
N ILE A 6 45.00 -23.92 19.39
CA ILE A 6 45.42 -22.96 18.37
C ILE A 6 46.95 -22.87 18.29
N GLY A 7 47.47 -22.61 17.09
CA GLY A 7 48.91 -22.48 16.84
C GLY A 7 49.60 -23.76 16.36
N LEU A 8 50.93 -23.70 16.28
CA LEU A 8 51.76 -24.80 15.76
C LEU A 8 51.99 -25.90 16.81
N LYS A 9 52.10 -27.16 16.34
CA LYS A 9 52.45 -28.30 17.20
C LYS A 9 53.86 -28.17 17.80
N SER A 10 54.79 -27.66 17.00
CA SER A 10 56.16 -27.28 17.35
C SER A 10 56.65 -26.18 16.41
N ALA A 11 57.54 -25.30 16.86
CA ALA A 11 58.19 -24.31 16.00
C ALA A 11 59.23 -24.96 15.05
N LYS A 12 59.73 -26.16 15.39
CA LYS A 12 60.69 -26.91 14.55
C LYS A 12 60.06 -27.26 13.21
N GLY A 13 60.75 -26.93 12.12
CA GLY A 13 60.27 -27.17 10.75
C GLY A 13 59.32 -26.10 10.21
N SER A 14 58.94 -25.10 11.02
CA SER A 14 58.15 -23.95 10.55
C SER A 14 59.01 -22.79 10.02
N SER A 15 60.33 -22.82 10.24
CA SER A 15 61.27 -21.72 9.91
C SER A 15 60.87 -20.35 10.47
N THR A 16 60.04 -20.32 11.52
CA THR A 16 59.60 -19.10 12.24
C THR A 16 59.72 -19.32 13.75
N SER A 17 59.52 -18.26 14.53
CA SER A 17 59.53 -18.32 16.00
C SER A 17 58.35 -19.11 16.60
N GLY A 18 57.32 -19.43 15.80
CA GLY A 18 56.08 -20.05 16.30
C GLY A 18 55.24 -19.12 17.19
N HIS A 19 55.48 -17.81 17.14
CA HIS A 19 54.72 -16.83 17.91
C HIS A 19 53.29 -16.71 17.38
N VAL A 20 52.31 -16.91 18.26
CA VAL A 20 50.87 -16.84 17.93
C VAL A 20 50.26 -15.64 18.64
N GLN A 21 49.68 -14.72 17.88
CA GLN A 21 48.99 -13.55 18.41
C GLN A 21 47.46 -13.74 18.31
N LYS A 22 46.75 -13.33 19.36
CA LYS A 22 45.28 -13.29 19.31
C LYS A 22 44.84 -12.16 18.39
N SER A 23 44.01 -12.47 17.40
CA SER A 23 43.43 -11.47 16.51
C SER A 23 42.53 -10.49 17.28
N LEU A 24 42.74 -9.19 17.06
CA LEU A 24 41.89 -8.12 17.61
C LEU A 24 40.50 -8.06 16.96
N ALA A 25 40.38 -8.53 15.71
CA ALA A 25 39.09 -8.62 15.00
C ALA A 25 38.16 -9.67 15.64
N GLY A 26 38.73 -10.68 16.30
CA GLY A 26 38.02 -11.74 17.01
C GLY A 26 37.55 -11.38 18.42
N ARG A 27 37.61 -10.09 18.84
CA ARG A 27 37.02 -9.59 20.10
C ARG A 27 35.47 -9.61 20.08
N ALA A 28 34.89 -10.70 19.59
CA ALA A 28 33.46 -10.93 19.45
C ALA A 28 32.90 -11.91 20.51
N GLU A 29 33.70 -12.30 21.51
CA GLU A 29 33.17 -12.94 22.73
C GLU A 29 32.47 -11.89 23.59
N GLY A 30 31.23 -11.57 23.22
CA GLY A 30 30.34 -10.75 24.02
C GLY A 30 29.56 -9.74 23.20
N ARG A 31 28.62 -10.21 22.36
CA ARG A 31 27.37 -9.53 21.90
C ARG A 31 27.45 -8.07 21.39
N SER A 32 28.61 -7.43 21.34
CA SER A 32 28.78 -5.99 21.12
C SER A 32 28.93 -5.66 19.63
N ASN A 33 29.62 -6.50 18.87
CA ASN A 33 29.83 -6.30 17.43
C ASN A 33 28.57 -6.57 16.58
N ALA A 34 27.55 -7.22 17.14
CA ALA A 34 26.27 -7.38 16.47
C ALA A 34 25.42 -6.10 16.53
N LYS A 35 25.68 -5.15 17.45
CA LYS A 35 24.82 -3.98 17.66
C LYS A 35 24.66 -3.14 16.40
N ASN A 36 25.74 -2.90 15.66
CA ASN A 36 25.69 -2.14 14.40
C ASN A 36 24.94 -2.90 13.29
N TYR A 37 25.10 -4.22 13.24
CA TYR A 37 24.38 -5.08 12.29
C TYR A 37 22.89 -5.17 12.63
N THR A 38 22.54 -5.36 13.91
CA THR A 38 21.16 -5.44 14.38
C THR A 38 20.45 -4.10 14.27
N ALA A 39 21.13 -2.99 14.59
CA ALA A 39 20.59 -1.64 14.41
C ALA A 39 20.31 -1.34 12.93
N ARG A 40 21.25 -1.68 12.04
CA ARG A 40 21.05 -1.53 10.59
C ARG A 40 19.89 -2.40 10.08
N ARG A 41 19.76 -3.64 10.54
CA ARG A 41 18.61 -4.49 10.19
C ARG A 41 17.29 -3.96 10.73
N ALA A 42 17.27 -3.42 11.94
CA ALA A 42 16.09 -2.79 12.52
C ALA A 42 15.68 -1.54 11.72
N ALA A 43 16.65 -0.69 11.35
CA ALA A 43 16.43 0.50 10.53
C ALA A 43 15.91 0.17 9.12
N LEU A 44 16.44 -0.88 8.48
CA LEU A 44 15.92 -1.36 7.20
C LEU A 44 14.48 -1.90 7.31
N LYS A 45 14.16 -2.58 8.42
CA LYS A 45 12.81 -3.08 8.68
C LYS A 45 11.83 -1.96 9.00
N SER A 46 12.26 -0.87 9.65
CA SER A 46 11.42 0.32 9.87
C SER A 46 11.28 1.17 8.61
N ALA A 47 12.30 1.25 7.76
CA ALA A 47 12.22 1.92 6.46
C ALA A 47 11.27 1.19 5.50
N SER A 48 11.26 -0.14 5.49
CA SER A 48 10.25 -0.94 4.77
C SER A 48 8.82 -0.75 5.31
N LYS A 49 8.68 -0.24 6.55
CA LYS A 49 7.40 0.13 7.17
C LYS A 49 7.09 1.62 7.01
N SER A 50 7.79 2.37 6.16
CA SER A 50 7.35 3.70 5.74
C SER A 50 6.00 3.57 5.04
N ASP A 51 4.97 3.62 5.86
CA ASP A 51 3.53 3.65 5.58
C ASP A 51 3.09 2.99 4.27
N PRO A 52 3.14 1.65 4.16
CA PRO A 52 2.49 0.95 3.05
C PRO A 52 1.00 1.30 2.97
N GLY A 53 0.38 1.78 4.06
CA GLY A 53 -0.98 2.27 4.08
C GLY A 53 -1.18 3.52 3.22
N LYS A 54 -0.26 4.50 3.24
CA LYS A 54 -0.38 5.70 2.39
C LYS A 54 -0.18 5.42 0.91
N LEU A 55 0.85 4.64 0.55
CA LEU A 55 1.07 4.28 -0.86
C LEU A 55 -0.03 3.36 -1.40
N ALA A 56 -0.53 2.43 -0.58
CA ALA A 56 -1.70 1.62 -0.94
C ALA A 56 -2.95 2.51 -1.06
N ALA A 57 -3.21 3.40 -0.12
CA ALA A 57 -4.38 4.29 -0.13
C ALA A 57 -4.42 5.18 -1.39
N VAL A 58 -3.29 5.77 -1.78
CA VAL A 58 -3.18 6.55 -3.03
C VAL A 58 -3.47 5.68 -4.25
N LYS A 59 -2.96 4.43 -4.27
CA LYS A 59 -3.24 3.47 -5.36
C LYS A 59 -4.71 3.05 -5.39
N HIS A 60 -5.36 2.94 -4.24
CA HIS A 60 -6.77 2.61 -4.14
C HIS A 60 -7.66 3.75 -4.63
N GLU A 61 -7.29 5.01 -4.36
CA GLU A 61 -8.05 6.16 -4.81
C GLU A 61 -8.02 6.31 -6.34
N SER A 62 -6.85 6.16 -6.97
CA SER A 62 -6.75 6.23 -8.43
C SER A 62 -7.52 5.08 -9.10
N MET A 63 -7.43 3.86 -8.57
CA MET A 63 -8.23 2.73 -9.04
C MET A 63 -9.73 2.99 -8.92
N ALA A 64 -10.20 3.50 -7.77
CA ALA A 64 -11.61 3.81 -7.56
C ALA A 64 -12.12 4.85 -8.59
N LYS A 65 -11.36 5.91 -8.83
CA LYS A 65 -11.67 6.92 -9.87
C LYS A 65 -11.79 6.31 -11.26
N HIS A 66 -10.87 5.43 -11.64
CA HIS A 66 -10.91 4.76 -12.94
C HIS A 66 -12.07 3.78 -13.08
N LEU A 67 -12.38 3.01 -12.04
CA LEU A 67 -13.53 2.10 -12.03
C LEU A 67 -14.84 2.89 -12.15
N ASN A 68 -14.93 4.03 -11.48
CA ASN A 68 -16.07 4.92 -11.62
C ASN A 68 -16.20 5.42 -13.05
N LYS A 69 -15.15 6.01 -13.64
CA LYS A 69 -15.18 6.44 -15.04
C LYS A 69 -15.57 5.31 -16.00
N ARG A 70 -14.99 4.13 -15.82
CA ARG A 70 -15.29 2.95 -16.66
C ARG A 70 -16.77 2.56 -16.59
N LYS A 71 -17.40 2.64 -15.42
CA LYS A 71 -18.82 2.31 -15.27
C LYS A 71 -19.70 3.24 -16.12
N VAL A 72 -19.40 4.53 -16.16
CA VAL A 72 -20.12 5.50 -17.00
C VAL A 72 -19.92 5.17 -18.49
N GLU A 73 -18.68 4.99 -18.94
CA GLU A 73 -18.40 4.68 -20.35
C GLU A 73 -19.01 3.34 -20.77
N LEU A 74 -19.07 2.36 -19.87
CA LEU A 74 -19.71 1.08 -20.15
C LEU A 74 -21.22 1.24 -20.36
N GLN A 75 -21.91 2.01 -19.52
CA GLN A 75 -23.33 2.31 -19.69
C GLN A 75 -23.61 3.07 -20.99
N VAL A 76 -22.75 4.03 -21.35
CA VAL A 76 -22.85 4.76 -22.62
C VAL A 76 -22.61 3.84 -23.81
N SER A 77 -21.63 2.93 -23.73
CA SER A 77 -21.37 1.93 -24.77
C SER A 77 -22.56 0.99 -24.96
N GLU A 78 -23.15 0.49 -23.87
CA GLU A 78 -24.35 -0.36 -23.95
C GLU A 78 -25.55 0.36 -24.56
N LEU A 79 -25.70 1.67 -24.30
CA LEU A 79 -26.74 2.47 -24.92
C LEU A 79 -26.47 2.67 -26.41
N ARG A 80 -25.22 2.95 -26.77
CA ARG A 80 -24.81 3.09 -28.18
C ARG A 80 -25.11 1.82 -28.97
N ASP A 81 -24.67 0.66 -28.48
CA ASP A 81 -24.92 -0.64 -29.12
C ASP A 81 -26.44 -0.84 -29.37
N LYS A 82 -27.28 -0.54 -28.38
CA LYS A 82 -28.75 -0.65 -28.52
C LYS A 82 -29.33 0.30 -29.56
N LEU A 83 -28.79 1.51 -29.67
CA LEU A 83 -29.27 2.50 -30.63
C LEU A 83 -28.79 2.16 -32.06
N GLU A 84 -27.57 1.65 -32.20
CA GLU A 84 -27.04 1.16 -33.48
C GLU A 84 -27.83 -0.08 -33.96
N ASP A 85 -28.19 -1.00 -33.07
CA ASP A 85 -29.09 -2.12 -33.41
C ASP A 85 -30.48 -1.63 -33.87
N GLN A 86 -31.00 -0.57 -33.23
CA GLN A 86 -32.31 0.01 -33.58
C GLN A 86 -32.26 0.82 -34.89
N GLN A 87 -31.12 1.41 -35.23
CA GLN A 87 -30.89 2.17 -36.45
C GLN A 87 -31.13 1.33 -37.71
N GLU A 88 -30.94 0.01 -37.65
CA GLU A 88 -31.30 -0.89 -38.75
C GLU A 88 -32.81 -0.90 -39.07
N THR A 89 -33.64 -0.60 -38.06
CA THR A 89 -35.11 -0.65 -38.17
C THR A 89 -35.78 0.73 -38.25
N ASP A 90 -35.13 1.76 -37.72
CA ASP A 90 -35.65 3.12 -37.65
C ASP A 90 -34.68 4.10 -38.32
N ALA A 91 -35.03 4.53 -39.53
CA ALA A 91 -34.26 5.48 -40.33
C ALA A 91 -34.17 6.90 -39.71
N SER A 92 -34.92 7.18 -38.63
CA SER A 92 -34.83 8.45 -37.91
C SER A 92 -33.67 8.51 -36.92
N LEU A 93 -33.07 7.36 -36.57
CA LEU A 93 -31.83 7.32 -35.79
C LEU A 93 -30.63 7.54 -36.72
N THR A 94 -30.23 8.81 -36.88
CA THR A 94 -28.95 9.13 -37.51
C THR A 94 -27.82 9.04 -36.49
N ASP A 95 -26.58 8.87 -36.96
CA ASP A 95 -25.39 8.83 -36.10
C ASP A 95 -25.30 10.06 -35.17
N GLU A 96 -25.72 11.23 -35.67
CA GLU A 96 -25.79 12.49 -34.92
C GLU A 96 -26.74 12.38 -33.72
N VAL A 97 -27.93 11.79 -33.91
CA VAL A 97 -28.92 11.59 -32.83
C VAL A 97 -28.42 10.57 -31.81
N ILE A 98 -27.71 9.54 -32.26
CA ILE A 98 -27.10 8.54 -31.38
C ILE A 98 -26.02 9.19 -30.51
N ASP A 99 -25.15 10.00 -31.11
CA ASP A 99 -24.10 10.74 -30.40
C ASP A 99 -24.69 11.74 -29.39
N GLU A 100 -25.75 12.46 -29.76
CA GLU A 100 -26.47 13.38 -28.86
C GLU A 100 -27.03 12.64 -27.64
N ARG A 101 -27.70 11.50 -27.85
CA ARG A 101 -28.25 10.67 -26.76
C ARG A 101 -27.14 10.10 -25.87
N CYS A 102 -26.03 9.66 -26.45
CA CYS A 102 -24.88 9.16 -25.70
C CYS A 102 -24.22 10.27 -24.87
N ASN A 103 -24.11 11.49 -25.41
CA ASN A 103 -23.57 12.64 -24.71
C ASN A 103 -24.49 13.07 -23.56
N ALA A 104 -25.80 13.12 -23.78
CA ALA A 104 -26.78 13.42 -22.75
C ALA A 104 -26.68 12.42 -21.58
N LEU A 105 -26.62 11.11 -21.89
CA LEU A 105 -26.44 10.08 -20.86
C LEU A 105 -25.10 10.24 -20.11
N ARG A 106 -24.01 10.58 -20.84
CA ARG A 106 -22.70 10.82 -20.23
C ARG A 106 -22.75 11.98 -19.25
N GLU A 107 -23.42 13.08 -19.60
CA GLU A 107 -23.58 14.25 -18.72
C GLU A 107 -24.42 13.92 -17.48
N GLU A 108 -25.56 13.25 -17.66
CA GLU A 108 -26.46 12.84 -16.57
C GLU A 108 -25.74 11.96 -15.55
N LEU A 109 -25.08 10.89 -16.01
CA LEU A 109 -24.35 9.98 -15.13
C LEU A 109 -23.13 10.64 -14.48
N SER A 110 -22.52 11.63 -15.13
CA SER A 110 -21.41 12.38 -14.53
C SER A 110 -21.92 13.26 -13.39
N GLN A 111 -23.03 13.98 -13.60
CA GLN A 111 -23.65 14.83 -12.60
C GLN A 111 -24.17 14.04 -11.42
N GLU A 112 -24.90 12.93 -11.65
CA GLU A 112 -25.40 12.06 -10.58
C GLU A 112 -24.25 11.66 -9.66
N ARG A 113 -23.12 11.24 -10.21
CA ARG A 113 -21.97 10.80 -9.42
C ARG A 113 -21.24 11.92 -8.72
N GLU A 114 -21.16 13.10 -9.34
CA GLU A 114 -20.66 14.28 -8.63
C GLU A 114 -21.54 14.63 -7.43
N THR A 115 -22.87 14.50 -7.55
CA THR A 115 -23.79 14.72 -6.42
C THR A 115 -23.61 13.63 -5.35
N GLU A 116 -23.47 12.36 -5.72
CA GLU A 116 -23.17 11.27 -4.78
C GLU A 116 -21.86 11.52 -4.02
N GLU A 117 -20.81 11.97 -4.72
CA GLU A 117 -19.53 12.31 -4.10
C GLU A 117 -19.65 13.51 -3.16
N GLN A 118 -20.43 14.52 -3.51
CA GLN A 118 -20.70 15.67 -2.65
C GLN A 118 -21.47 15.24 -1.39
N VAL A 119 -22.52 14.43 -1.52
CA VAL A 119 -23.29 13.90 -0.39
C VAL A 119 -22.41 13.04 0.52
N ALA A 120 -21.56 12.18 -0.05
CA ALA A 120 -20.63 11.35 0.71
C ALA A 120 -19.58 12.19 1.47
N LYS A 121 -19.13 13.33 0.91
CA LYS A 121 -18.22 14.26 1.59
C LYS A 121 -18.90 14.99 2.75
N VAL A 122 -20.17 15.37 2.58
CA VAL A 122 -20.97 16.03 3.62
C VAL A 122 -21.28 15.06 4.76
N TYR A 123 -21.59 13.81 4.45
CA TYR A 123 -21.94 12.80 5.44
C TYR A 123 -20.69 12.16 6.09
N LYS A 124 -20.19 12.76 7.18
CA LYS A 124 -19.18 12.12 8.04
C LYS A 124 -19.84 11.07 8.96
N ALA A 125 -19.36 9.84 8.90
CA ALA A 125 -19.77 8.76 9.80
C ALA A 125 -19.66 9.21 11.28
N ARG A 126 -20.65 8.84 12.10
CA ARG A 126 -20.80 9.31 13.50
C ARG A 126 -19.53 9.08 14.34
N HIS A 127 -18.88 7.92 14.21
CA HIS A 127 -17.64 7.61 14.92
C HIS A 127 -16.52 8.62 14.60
N LYS A 128 -16.36 8.97 13.32
CA LYS A 128 -15.33 9.90 12.87
C LYS A 128 -15.58 11.34 13.36
N ARG A 129 -16.84 11.69 13.66
CA ARG A 129 -17.18 12.97 14.33
C ARG A 129 -16.77 12.95 15.81
N LEU A 130 -17.06 11.85 16.52
CA LEU A 130 -16.71 11.68 17.94
C LEU A 130 -15.18 11.72 18.19
N ASP A 131 -14.39 11.21 17.24
CA ASP A 131 -12.92 11.24 17.31
C ASP A 131 -12.34 12.68 17.20
N GLU A 132 -12.97 13.55 16.42
CA GLU A 132 -12.50 14.95 16.25
C GLU A 132 -13.06 15.89 17.32
N ASP A 133 -14.29 15.64 17.80
CA ASP A 133 -14.93 16.42 18.86
C ASP A 133 -14.41 16.06 20.27
N GLY A 134 -13.48 15.10 20.39
CA GLY A 134 -12.88 14.68 21.66
C GLY A 134 -13.85 14.02 22.66
N SER A 135 -15.09 13.76 22.25
CA SER A 135 -16.12 13.14 23.09
C SER A 135 -16.09 11.63 22.92
N HIS A 136 -15.09 10.98 23.53
CA HIS A 136 -15.11 9.53 23.65
C HIS A 136 -16.28 9.11 24.57
N PRO A 137 -17.20 8.25 24.10
CA PRO A 137 -18.21 7.69 24.98
C PRO A 137 -17.48 6.88 26.07
N HIS A 138 -17.76 7.19 27.34
CA HIS A 138 -17.24 6.48 28.49
C HIS A 138 -17.71 5.02 28.41
N THR A 139 -16.91 4.13 27.83
CA THR A 139 -17.19 2.69 27.87
C THR A 139 -16.88 2.21 29.27
N GLU A 140 -17.91 1.98 30.06
CA GLU A 140 -17.77 1.30 31.36
C GLU A 140 -17.10 -0.06 31.14
N PRO A 141 -16.08 -0.42 31.94
CA PRO A 141 -15.46 -1.73 31.84
C PRO A 141 -16.52 -2.78 32.18
N LYS A 142 -16.79 -3.69 31.23
CA LYS A 142 -17.59 -4.87 31.50
C LYS A 142 -16.90 -5.65 32.61
N ALA A 143 -17.58 -5.79 33.74
CA ALA A 143 -17.16 -6.68 34.81
C ALA A 143 -17.21 -8.12 34.27
N ASP A 144 -16.04 -8.73 34.15
CA ASP A 144 -15.92 -10.15 33.86
C ASP A 144 -16.53 -10.93 35.04
N LEU A 145 -17.58 -11.71 34.76
CA LEU A 145 -18.23 -12.67 35.65
C LEU A 145 -17.74 -14.09 35.34
#